data_AF-A0A850HR76-F1
#
_entry.id   AF-A0A850HR76-F1
#
_cell.length_a   1.000
_cell.length_b   1.000
_cell.length_c   1.000
_cell.angle_alpha   90.00
_cell.angle_beta   90.00
_cell.angle_gamma   90.00
#
_symmetry.space_group_name_H-M   'P 1'
#
loop_
_entity.id
_entity.type
_entity.pdbx_description
1 polymer ?
#
loop_
_entity_poly.entity_id
_entity_poly.type
_entity_poly.pdbx_seq_one_letter_code
_entity_poly.pdbx_strand_id
1 'polypeptide(L)'
;MRNMLRCRRGSVAFATVVALVPVVGFMALGGEAGSWYVTKQRVQGAADAAAYAGALRVACDSAPQPGVMCNNSQPFDYRGRQGAAQNAFCNSGDTSYPGSKCQTSLPSGISQSVQVASLASWNGNAGKFVQATVGQQQPAYLAKLLGFSTIIVRATAVASIASLSKPPCVLALKDPITFQGSPTVSSPTCGISSNSTADNAIGFKGNSGIQVNAPSFTVGGCSQTGGSQCTGVQTYQQPIPDPLSGLSAAIGALKVPNDFPNRACIGSTAISYEAGQCVNTANNVSLPSALNGTYYITGRVTINGSPTITGTATLIFFSGGSLRITGNPTIQLMAMKAPTGPSALSASAKVLMKDLLIYDDETTGNVNISGNSSSYFNGTVYVPNSPITYGGNSSASAPATGCYQIIAYAVNFQGNTKLDNSKCSSDGAATPNVQTVRLVQ
;
A
#
# COMPACT_ATOMS: atom_id res chain seq x y z
N MET A 1 6.15 85.13 0.28
CA MET A 1 6.78 83.92 -0.30
C MET A 1 8.16 84.17 -0.96
N ARG A 2 8.93 85.22 -0.57
CA ARG A 2 10.25 85.52 -1.20
C ARG A 2 11.46 84.89 -0.48
N ASN A 3 11.27 84.30 0.70
CA ASN A 3 12.36 83.71 1.50
C ASN A 3 12.47 82.18 1.44
N MET A 4 11.61 81.47 0.69
CA MET A 4 11.73 80.01 0.54
C MET A 4 12.85 79.58 -0.43
N LEU A 5 13.22 80.43 -1.38
CA LEU A 5 14.24 80.12 -2.41
C LEU A 5 15.69 80.15 -1.90
N ARG A 6 15.95 80.63 -0.67
CA ARG A 6 17.29 80.69 -0.04
C ARG A 6 17.49 79.70 1.11
N CYS A 7 16.49 78.88 1.42
CA CYS A 7 16.55 77.95 2.55
C CYS A 7 17.19 76.60 2.13
N ARG A 8 18.45 76.35 2.52
CA ARG A 8 19.14 75.05 2.28
C ARG A 8 18.43 73.84 2.91
N ARG A 9 17.51 74.05 3.86
CA ARG A 9 16.65 73.01 4.43
C ARG A 9 15.47 72.62 3.51
N GLY A 10 15.05 73.48 2.60
CA GLY A 10 13.95 73.22 1.65
C GLY A 10 14.36 72.39 0.42
N SER A 11 15.62 72.51 -0.03
CA SER A 11 16.14 71.71 -1.14
C SER A 11 16.26 70.22 -0.79
N VAL A 12 16.60 69.92 0.47
CA VAL A 12 16.61 68.55 0.99
C VAL A 12 15.20 67.97 0.97
N ALA A 13 14.19 68.71 1.45
CA ALA A 13 12.81 68.24 1.42
C ALA A 13 12.32 67.93 0.00
N PHE A 14 12.66 68.76 -0.99
CA PHE A 14 12.31 68.51 -2.40
C PHE A 14 13.03 67.27 -2.94
N ALA A 15 14.34 67.14 -2.72
CA ALA A 15 15.10 65.97 -3.13
C ALA A 15 14.61 64.67 -2.47
N THR A 16 14.24 64.74 -1.18
CA THR A 16 13.67 63.61 -0.45
C THR A 16 12.32 63.20 -1.01
N VAL A 17 11.41 64.14 -1.30
CA VAL A 17 10.10 63.82 -1.90
C VAL A 17 10.28 63.17 -3.28
N VAL A 18 11.16 63.72 -4.12
CA VAL A 18 11.45 63.15 -5.45
C VAL A 18 12.06 61.75 -5.34
N ALA A 19 12.96 61.52 -4.38
CA ALA A 19 13.56 60.20 -4.15
C ALA A 19 12.60 59.19 -3.49
N LEU A 20 11.60 59.64 -2.74
CA LEU A 20 10.64 58.78 -2.05
C LEU A 20 9.62 58.15 -3.01
N VAL A 21 9.29 58.84 -4.11
CA VAL A 21 8.39 58.31 -5.16
C VAL A 21 8.88 56.98 -5.76
N PRO A 22 10.11 56.86 -6.31
CA PRO A 22 10.59 55.58 -6.83
C PRO A 22 10.74 54.54 -5.72
N VAL A 23 11.15 54.92 -4.50
CA VAL A 23 11.28 54.00 -3.37
C VAL A 23 9.93 53.36 -3.00
N VAL A 24 8.87 54.16 -2.88
CA VAL A 24 7.51 53.65 -2.62
C VAL A 24 7.01 52.82 -3.81
N GLY A 25 7.31 53.22 -5.04
CA GLY A 25 6.99 52.45 -6.24
C GLY A 25 7.62 51.05 -6.23
N PHE A 26 8.90 50.95 -5.87
CA PHE A 26 9.58 49.66 -5.74
C PHE A 26 9.05 48.82 -4.56
N MET A 27 8.68 49.43 -3.44
CA MET A 27 8.03 48.70 -2.33
C MET A 27 6.69 48.10 -2.76
N ALA A 28 5.86 48.88 -3.47
CA ALA A 28 4.57 48.41 -3.97
C ALA A 28 4.72 47.31 -5.04
N LEU A 29 5.69 47.44 -5.96
CA LEU A 29 6.04 46.36 -6.90
C LEU A 29 6.52 45.11 -6.18
N GLY A 30 7.29 45.27 -5.09
CA GLY A 30 7.72 44.16 -4.24
C GLY A 30 6.55 43.45 -3.57
N GLY A 31 5.56 44.19 -3.09
CA GLY A 31 4.33 43.62 -2.54
C GLY A 31 3.52 42.85 -3.59
N GLU A 32 3.39 43.40 -4.80
CA GLU A 32 2.73 42.75 -5.93
C GLU A 32 3.46 41.45 -6.32
N ALA A 33 4.79 41.48 -6.45
CA ALA A 33 5.62 40.31 -6.71
C ALA A 33 5.51 39.26 -5.59
N GLY A 34 5.43 39.69 -4.33
CA GLY A 34 5.19 38.82 -3.19
C GLY A 34 3.85 38.08 -3.29
N SER A 35 2.79 38.76 -3.77
CA SER A 35 1.49 38.12 -4.01
C SER A 35 1.55 37.04 -5.10
N TRP A 36 2.33 37.27 -6.17
CA TRP A 36 2.54 36.28 -7.22
C TRP A 36 3.36 35.09 -6.73
N TYR A 37 4.33 35.33 -5.84
CA TYR A 37 5.12 34.27 -5.22
C TYR A 37 4.25 33.34 -4.34
N VAL A 38 3.35 33.90 -3.53
CA VAL A 38 2.37 33.11 -2.76
C VAL A 38 1.44 32.33 -3.70
N THR A 39 0.97 32.97 -4.78
CA THR A 39 0.17 32.29 -5.80
C THR A 39 0.95 31.13 -6.42
N LYS A 40 2.24 31.32 -6.72
CA LYS A 40 3.09 30.28 -7.29
C LYS A 40 3.21 29.06 -6.38
N GLN A 41 3.36 29.25 -5.08
CA GLN A 41 3.38 28.14 -4.11
C GLN A 41 2.05 27.37 -4.08
N ARG A 42 0.92 28.09 -4.13
CA ARG A 42 -0.41 27.46 -4.17
C ARG A 42 -0.65 26.67 -5.46
N VAL A 43 -0.27 27.24 -6.62
CA VAL A 43 -0.38 26.58 -7.92
C VAL A 43 0.49 25.32 -7.97
N GLN A 44 1.68 25.32 -7.33
CA GLN A 44 2.51 24.12 -7.22
C GLN A 44 1.83 23.01 -6.42
N GLY A 45 1.34 23.30 -5.21
CA GLY A 45 0.64 22.29 -4.41
C GLY A 45 -0.59 21.70 -5.12
N ALA A 46 -1.32 22.53 -5.88
CA ALA A 46 -2.43 22.07 -6.70
C ALA A 46 -1.98 21.21 -7.89
N ALA A 47 -0.87 21.55 -8.54
CA ALA A 47 -0.30 20.74 -9.61
C ALA A 47 0.16 19.38 -9.07
N ASP A 48 0.88 19.34 -7.95
CA ASP A 48 1.37 18.12 -7.32
C ASP A 48 0.22 17.17 -6.97
N ALA A 49 -0.83 17.70 -6.33
CA ALA A 49 -2.02 16.93 -6.02
C ALA A 49 -2.73 16.40 -7.29
N ALA A 50 -2.80 17.21 -8.35
CA ALA A 50 -3.43 16.81 -9.60
C ALA A 50 -2.63 15.73 -10.35
N ALA A 51 -1.30 15.88 -10.44
CA ALA A 51 -0.44 14.89 -11.07
C ALA A 51 -0.48 13.57 -10.30
N TYR A 52 -0.39 13.63 -8.97
CA TYR A 52 -0.42 12.45 -8.12
C TYR A 52 -1.77 11.72 -8.18
N ALA A 53 -2.90 12.45 -8.06
CA ALA A 53 -4.23 11.85 -8.11
C ALA A 53 -4.55 11.24 -9.49
N GLY A 54 -4.15 11.91 -10.58
CA GLY A 54 -4.27 11.36 -11.92
C GLY A 54 -3.40 10.12 -12.12
N ALA A 55 -2.15 10.16 -11.64
CA ALA A 55 -1.25 9.01 -11.72
C ALA A 55 -1.75 7.81 -10.91
N LEU A 56 -2.36 8.02 -9.74
CA LEU A 56 -2.97 6.94 -8.96
C LEU A 56 -4.10 6.24 -9.73
N ARG A 57 -4.90 7.00 -10.49
CA ARG A 57 -5.95 6.44 -11.34
C ARG A 57 -5.37 5.58 -12.47
N VAL A 58 -4.34 6.07 -13.16
CA VAL A 58 -3.64 5.33 -14.22
C VAL A 58 -2.92 4.11 -13.64
N ALA A 59 -2.39 4.23 -12.41
CA ALA A 59 -1.72 3.14 -11.72
C ALA A 59 -2.68 1.98 -11.45
N CYS A 60 -3.87 2.30 -10.95
CA CYS A 60 -4.94 1.34 -10.73
C CYS A 60 -5.41 0.69 -12.04
N ASP A 61 -5.65 1.48 -13.10
CA ASP A 61 -6.10 0.95 -14.41
C ASP A 61 -5.14 -0.05 -15.03
N SER A 62 -3.84 0.16 -14.82
CA SER A 62 -2.84 -0.66 -15.49
C SER A 62 -2.30 -1.82 -14.68
N ALA A 63 -2.80 -1.99 -13.45
CA ALA A 63 -2.61 -3.20 -12.67
C ALA A 63 -3.96 -3.67 -12.09
N PRO A 64 -4.90 -4.08 -12.95
CA PRO A 64 -6.17 -4.61 -12.48
C PRO A 64 -5.91 -5.87 -11.64
N GLN A 65 -6.52 -5.93 -10.45
CA GLN A 65 -6.44 -7.08 -9.55
C GLN A 65 -7.84 -7.71 -9.41
N PRO A 66 -7.96 -9.06 -9.42
CA PRO A 66 -9.23 -9.72 -9.16
C PRO A 66 -9.85 -9.23 -7.84
N GLY A 67 -11.13 -8.85 -7.84
CA GLY A 67 -11.82 -8.35 -6.65
C GLY A 67 -11.58 -6.88 -6.31
N VAL A 68 -10.57 -6.22 -6.88
CA VAL A 68 -10.37 -4.76 -6.75
C VAL A 68 -10.87 -4.06 -7.99
N MET A 69 -12.09 -3.53 -7.87
CA MET A 69 -12.63 -2.62 -8.86
C MET A 69 -11.97 -1.25 -8.66
N CYS A 70 -11.09 -0.84 -9.57
CA CYS A 70 -10.68 0.57 -9.74
C CYS A 70 -11.87 1.48 -10.17
N ASN A 71 -13.09 0.98 -10.03
CA ASN A 71 -14.32 1.57 -10.51
C ASN A 71 -14.73 2.72 -9.61
N ASN A 72 -14.29 3.89 -10.03
CA ASN A 72 -15.21 4.98 -10.16
C ASN A 72 -15.22 5.34 -11.64
N SER A 73 -16.38 5.62 -12.22
CA SER A 73 -16.59 5.85 -13.67
C SER A 73 -15.82 7.03 -14.28
N GLN A 74 -14.81 7.55 -13.57
CA GLN A 74 -14.11 8.78 -13.86
C GLN A 74 -12.70 8.50 -14.38
N PRO A 75 -12.30 9.16 -15.48
CA PRO A 75 -10.96 9.03 -16.06
C PRO A 75 -9.88 9.72 -15.20
N PHE A 76 -8.61 9.50 -15.54
CA PHE A 76 -7.46 10.02 -14.80
C PHE A 76 -7.40 11.55 -14.77
N ASP A 77 -7.83 12.21 -15.83
CA ASP A 77 -7.87 13.66 -15.92
C ASP A 77 -8.96 14.24 -15.00
N TYR A 78 -10.11 13.58 -14.87
CA TYR A 78 -11.11 13.92 -13.87
C TYR A 78 -10.52 13.83 -12.44
N ARG A 79 -9.82 12.75 -12.12
CA ARG A 79 -9.20 12.56 -10.79
C ARG A 79 -8.09 13.55 -10.52
N GLY A 80 -7.29 13.89 -11.53
CA GLY A 80 -6.29 14.95 -11.42
C GLY A 80 -6.94 16.32 -11.20
N ARG A 81 -7.99 16.68 -11.94
CA ARG A 81 -8.72 17.93 -11.72
C ARG A 81 -9.40 17.97 -10.36
N GLN A 82 -9.93 16.84 -9.87
CA GLN A 82 -10.42 16.73 -8.49
C GLN A 82 -9.32 17.05 -7.46
N GLY A 83 -8.10 16.54 -7.65
CA GLY A 83 -6.95 16.85 -6.79
C GLY A 83 -6.59 18.34 -6.79
N ALA A 84 -6.60 18.99 -7.95
CA ALA A 84 -6.44 20.45 -8.04
C ALA A 84 -7.59 21.22 -7.36
N ALA A 85 -8.82 20.74 -7.52
CA ALA A 85 -10.01 21.38 -6.97
C ALA A 85 -10.06 21.34 -5.44
N GLN A 86 -9.57 20.26 -4.83
CA GLN A 86 -9.38 20.16 -3.36
C GLN A 86 -8.34 21.18 -2.84
N ASN A 87 -7.52 21.73 -3.73
CA ASN A 87 -6.56 22.81 -3.47
C ASN A 87 -7.08 24.18 -3.96
N ALA A 88 -8.39 24.30 -4.27
CA ALA A 88 -9.06 25.52 -4.73
C ALA A 88 -8.66 26.02 -6.13
N PHE A 89 -8.20 25.13 -7.01
CA PHE A 89 -7.95 25.44 -8.43
C PHE A 89 -8.88 24.62 -9.33
N CYS A 90 -9.76 25.30 -10.07
CA CYS A 90 -10.71 24.69 -11.00
C CYS A 90 -10.73 25.42 -12.35
N ASN A 91 -11.09 24.72 -13.43
CA ASN A 91 -11.44 25.41 -14.67
C ASN A 91 -12.85 26.02 -14.57
N SER A 92 -13.11 27.01 -15.41
CA SER A 92 -14.47 27.52 -15.62
C SER A 92 -15.37 26.39 -16.15
N GLY A 93 -16.50 26.16 -15.48
CA GLY A 93 -17.46 25.11 -15.87
C GLY A 93 -17.10 23.69 -15.43
N ASP A 94 -16.02 23.48 -14.67
CA ASP A 94 -15.74 22.16 -14.07
C ASP A 94 -16.88 21.80 -13.09
N THR A 95 -17.43 20.59 -13.23
CA THR A 95 -18.45 20.02 -12.35
C THR A 95 -17.93 19.91 -10.92
N SER A 96 -18.74 20.28 -9.91
CA SER A 96 -18.33 20.25 -8.50
C SER A 96 -17.72 18.89 -8.10
N TYR A 97 -16.40 18.86 -7.91
CA TYR A 97 -15.69 17.66 -7.47
C TYR A 97 -15.96 17.36 -5.99
N PRO A 98 -16.03 16.09 -5.56
CA PRO A 98 -16.11 15.75 -4.15
C PRO A 98 -14.93 16.33 -3.37
N GLY A 99 -15.23 17.11 -2.33
CA GLY A 99 -14.25 17.82 -1.49
C GLY A 99 -13.63 19.07 -2.13
N SER A 100 -14.19 19.56 -3.25
CA SER A 100 -13.73 20.79 -3.91
C SER A 100 -13.77 21.98 -2.96
N LYS A 101 -12.71 22.79 -2.99
CA LYS A 101 -12.61 24.09 -2.31
C LYS A 101 -12.70 25.26 -3.29
N CYS A 102 -13.09 24.98 -4.54
CA CYS A 102 -13.21 26.01 -5.56
C CYS A 102 -14.37 26.95 -5.25
N GLN A 103 -14.14 28.24 -5.47
CA GLN A 103 -15.17 29.26 -5.32
C GLN A 103 -16.08 29.24 -6.56
N THR A 104 -17.37 29.55 -6.36
CA THR A 104 -18.37 29.63 -7.43
C THR A 104 -18.13 30.78 -8.40
N SER A 105 -17.37 31.78 -7.98
CA SER A 105 -16.94 32.92 -8.79
C SER A 105 -15.57 33.39 -8.35
N LEU A 106 -14.66 33.61 -9.31
CA LEU A 106 -13.36 34.23 -9.06
C LEU A 106 -13.49 35.77 -9.15
N PRO A 107 -12.63 36.53 -8.44
CA PRO A 107 -12.57 37.98 -8.57
C PRO A 107 -12.30 38.42 -10.02
N SER A 108 -12.76 39.62 -10.38
CA SER A 108 -12.57 40.18 -11.72
C SER A 108 -11.09 40.22 -12.11
N GLY A 109 -10.76 39.77 -13.32
CA GLY A 109 -9.39 39.71 -13.85
C GLY A 109 -8.58 38.48 -13.40
N ILE A 110 -9.16 37.59 -12.59
CA ILE A 110 -8.56 36.31 -12.20
C ILE A 110 -9.22 35.16 -12.97
N SER A 111 -8.38 34.32 -13.59
CA SER A 111 -8.81 33.06 -14.22
C SER A 111 -7.89 31.93 -13.77
N GLN A 112 -8.41 30.70 -13.75
CA GLN A 112 -7.65 29.50 -13.40
C GLN A 112 -7.74 28.50 -14.54
N SER A 113 -6.68 27.72 -14.72
CA SER A 113 -6.62 26.62 -15.69
C SER A 113 -5.97 25.40 -15.06
N VAL A 114 -6.58 24.24 -15.19
CA VAL A 114 -6.04 22.94 -14.78
C VAL A 114 -6.08 22.02 -15.98
N GLN A 115 -4.90 21.55 -16.40
CA GLN A 115 -4.74 20.60 -17.50
C GLN A 115 -4.00 19.37 -16.99
N VAL A 116 -4.51 18.18 -17.26
CA VAL A 116 -3.91 16.90 -16.85
C VAL A 116 -3.74 16.04 -18.09
N ALA A 117 -2.53 15.56 -18.34
CA ALA A 117 -2.17 14.78 -19.51
C ALA A 117 -1.36 13.55 -19.10
N SER A 118 -1.61 12.41 -19.74
CA SER A 118 -0.74 11.23 -19.64
C SER A 118 0.39 11.31 -20.66
N LEU A 119 1.63 11.01 -20.27
CA LEU A 119 2.80 10.98 -21.15
C LEU A 119 3.41 9.58 -21.18
N ALA A 120 3.91 9.19 -22.35
CA ALA A 120 4.64 7.94 -22.56
C ALA A 120 6.16 8.07 -22.32
N SER A 121 6.66 9.30 -22.15
CA SER A 121 8.06 9.58 -21.82
C SER A 121 8.19 10.90 -21.07
N TRP A 122 9.21 10.99 -20.22
CA TRP A 122 9.59 12.21 -19.50
C TRP A 122 11.11 12.26 -19.33
N ASN A 123 11.74 13.39 -19.67
CA ASN A 123 13.20 13.57 -19.62
C ASN A 123 14.01 12.45 -20.30
N GLY A 124 13.55 11.96 -21.46
CA GLY A 124 14.22 10.91 -22.22
C GLY A 124 13.98 9.48 -21.71
N ASN A 125 13.27 9.30 -20.59
CA ASN A 125 12.91 7.98 -20.06
C ASN A 125 11.50 7.58 -20.53
N ALA A 126 11.39 6.42 -21.16
CA ALA A 126 10.09 5.81 -21.48
C ALA A 126 9.41 5.29 -20.20
N GLY A 127 8.09 5.45 -20.11
CA GLY A 127 7.34 5.03 -18.94
C GLY A 127 5.91 5.56 -18.96
N LYS A 128 5.19 5.39 -17.86
CA LYS A 128 3.88 5.99 -17.68
C LYS A 128 4.01 7.18 -16.75
N PHE A 129 3.68 8.36 -17.26
CA PHE A 129 3.71 9.59 -16.48
C PHE A 129 2.38 10.31 -16.59
N VAL A 130 2.04 11.07 -15.55
CA VAL A 130 0.93 12.03 -15.60
C VAL A 130 1.48 13.41 -15.28
N GLN A 131 1.33 14.32 -16.22
CA GLN A 131 1.66 15.72 -16.06
C GLN A 131 0.41 16.53 -15.75
N ALA A 132 0.44 17.30 -14.67
CA ALA A 132 -0.55 18.33 -14.38
C ALA A 132 0.06 19.71 -14.57
N THR A 133 -0.62 20.58 -15.31
CA THR A 133 -0.27 21.99 -15.48
C THR A 133 -1.39 22.82 -14.90
N VAL A 134 -1.09 23.54 -13.82
CA VAL A 134 -2.02 24.46 -13.17
C VAL A 134 -1.56 25.88 -13.43
N GLY A 135 -2.50 26.77 -13.72
CA GLY A 135 -2.24 28.17 -13.99
C GLY A 135 -3.27 29.06 -13.31
N GLN A 136 -2.83 30.22 -12.84
CA GLN A 136 -3.71 31.29 -12.40
C GLN A 136 -3.26 32.61 -13.02
N GLN A 137 -4.17 33.25 -13.74
CA GLN A 137 -4.02 34.62 -14.21
C GLN A 137 -4.30 35.58 -13.06
N GLN A 138 -3.41 36.54 -12.86
CA GLN A 138 -3.50 37.61 -11.88
C GLN A 138 -3.58 38.95 -12.60
N PRO A 139 -4.45 39.88 -12.19
CA PRO A 139 -4.40 41.25 -12.67
C PRO A 139 -3.10 41.91 -12.22
N ALA A 140 -2.51 42.71 -13.10
CA ALA A 140 -1.37 43.55 -12.76
C ALA A 140 -1.86 44.94 -12.30
N TYR A 141 -1.32 45.42 -11.20
CA TYR A 141 -1.60 46.72 -10.60
C TYR A 141 -0.48 47.71 -10.95
N LEU A 142 0.59 47.76 -10.17
CA LEU A 142 1.70 48.68 -10.41
C LEU A 142 2.54 48.24 -11.62
N ALA A 143 2.64 46.92 -11.84
CA ALA A 143 3.27 46.35 -13.02
C ALA A 143 2.58 46.75 -14.34
N LYS A 144 1.33 47.24 -14.30
CA LYS A 144 0.64 47.82 -15.45
C LYS A 144 1.33 49.06 -15.99
N LEU A 145 1.99 49.83 -15.12
CA LEU A 145 2.81 50.99 -15.51
C LEU A 145 4.04 50.56 -16.33
N LEU A 146 4.48 49.31 -16.18
CA LEU A 146 5.59 48.69 -16.91
C LEU A 146 5.13 47.92 -18.16
N GLY A 147 3.84 48.04 -18.54
CA GLY A 147 3.28 47.40 -19.73
C GLY A 147 2.70 46.00 -19.51
N PHE A 148 2.72 45.47 -18.29
CA PHE A 148 2.09 44.18 -17.97
C PHE A 148 0.62 44.39 -17.62
N SER A 149 -0.32 43.96 -18.46
CA SER A 149 -1.76 44.04 -18.14
C SER A 149 -2.22 42.92 -17.21
N THR A 150 -1.65 41.73 -17.36
CA THR A 150 -1.95 40.52 -16.57
C THR A 150 -0.73 39.62 -16.50
N ILE A 151 -0.56 38.90 -15.40
CA ILE A 151 0.52 37.91 -15.22
C ILE A 151 -0.09 36.52 -15.05
N ILE A 152 0.40 35.53 -15.81
CA ILE A 152 -0.03 34.14 -15.66
C ILE A 152 1.01 33.39 -14.84
N VAL A 153 0.65 33.04 -13.60
CA VAL A 153 1.46 32.21 -12.73
C VAL A 153 1.14 30.75 -13.02
N ARG A 154 2.08 30.02 -13.64
CA ARG A 154 1.92 28.60 -13.99
C ARG A 154 2.85 27.72 -13.19
N ALA A 155 2.41 26.51 -12.92
CA ALA A 155 3.21 25.46 -12.32
C ALA A 155 2.84 24.11 -12.93
N THR A 156 3.84 23.24 -13.02
CA THR A 156 3.73 21.94 -13.68
C THR A 156 4.23 20.90 -12.71
N ALA A 157 3.44 19.85 -12.50
CA ALA A 157 3.75 18.66 -11.72
C ALA A 157 3.84 17.42 -12.63
N VAL A 158 4.74 16.49 -12.36
CA VAL A 158 4.83 15.22 -13.09
C VAL A 158 4.97 14.08 -12.09
N ALA A 159 4.04 13.14 -12.16
CA ALA A 159 4.07 11.89 -11.43
C ALA A 159 4.46 10.75 -12.36
N SER A 160 5.44 9.94 -11.96
CA SER A 160 5.79 8.68 -12.62
C SER A 160 5.01 7.53 -12.00
N ILE A 161 4.74 6.54 -12.83
CA ILE A 161 4.10 5.29 -12.45
C ILE A 161 5.06 4.16 -12.79
N ALA A 162 5.45 3.40 -11.78
CA ALA A 162 6.34 2.27 -11.94
C ALA A 162 5.68 1.01 -11.39
N SER A 163 5.90 -0.14 -12.02
CA SER A 163 5.56 -1.42 -11.38
C SER A 163 6.50 -1.66 -10.20
N LEU A 164 5.96 -2.20 -9.12
CA LEU A 164 6.76 -2.62 -7.98
C LEU A 164 7.66 -3.77 -8.45
N SER A 165 8.94 -3.49 -8.67
CA SER A 165 9.93 -4.48 -9.11
C SER A 165 10.04 -5.69 -8.18
N LYS A 166 9.52 -5.56 -6.94
CA LYS A 166 9.58 -6.55 -5.86
C LYS A 166 8.24 -6.56 -5.11
N PRO A 167 7.27 -7.42 -5.48
CA PRO A 167 5.98 -7.53 -4.81
C PRO A 167 6.12 -8.12 -3.41
N PRO A 168 5.39 -7.64 -2.38
CA PRO A 168 5.58 -8.06 -0.99
C PRO A 168 5.39 -9.56 -0.78
N CYS A 169 6.38 -10.19 -0.12
CA CYS A 169 6.18 -11.53 0.44
C CYS A 169 5.42 -11.49 1.76
N VAL A 170 5.44 -10.36 2.46
CA VAL A 170 4.67 -10.16 3.68
C VAL A 170 3.74 -8.99 3.42
N LEU A 171 2.45 -9.27 3.36
CA LEU A 171 1.40 -8.28 3.13
C LEU A 171 0.42 -8.31 4.30
N ALA A 172 0.33 -7.21 5.04
CA ALA A 172 -0.75 -6.99 5.97
C ALA A 172 -1.89 -6.22 5.29
N LEU A 173 -3.08 -6.81 5.29
CA LEU A 173 -4.24 -6.33 4.54
C LEU A 173 -4.96 -5.16 5.20
N LYS A 174 -4.89 -5.04 6.54
CA LYS A 174 -5.64 -4.02 7.28
C LYS A 174 -4.93 -3.48 8.51
N ASP A 175 -4.43 -4.34 9.37
CA ASP A 175 -3.76 -3.96 10.62
C ASP A 175 -2.23 -3.98 10.47
N PRO A 176 -1.48 -3.40 11.43
CA PRO A 176 -0.05 -3.23 11.29
C PRO A 176 0.78 -4.51 11.15
N ILE A 177 1.99 -4.35 10.60
CA ILE A 177 3.08 -5.30 10.79
C ILE A 177 3.91 -4.85 11.99
N THR A 178 4.04 -5.68 13.02
CA THR A 178 4.84 -5.33 14.21
C THR A 178 6.01 -6.27 14.44
N PHE A 179 7.11 -5.71 14.93
CA PHE A 179 8.34 -6.41 15.28
C PHE A 179 8.67 -6.13 16.74
N GLN A 180 8.83 -7.16 17.55
CA GLN A 180 9.18 -7.05 18.96
C GLN A 180 10.20 -8.12 19.38
N GLY A 181 11.22 -7.72 20.14
CA GLY A 181 12.32 -8.59 20.54
C GLY A 181 13.50 -8.48 19.57
N SER A 182 13.96 -9.62 19.03
CA SER A 182 15.07 -9.68 18.07
C SER A 182 14.76 -10.54 16.82
N PRO A 183 13.63 -10.29 16.11
CA PRO A 183 13.33 -11.00 14.89
C PRO A 183 14.30 -10.62 13.76
N THR A 184 14.61 -11.59 12.91
CA THR A 184 15.37 -11.42 11.66
C THR A 184 14.47 -11.72 10.47
N VAL A 185 14.21 -10.71 9.63
CA VAL A 185 13.46 -10.85 8.38
C VAL A 185 14.35 -10.48 7.20
N SER A 186 14.62 -11.46 6.34
CA SER A 186 15.36 -11.27 5.09
C SER A 186 14.41 -11.49 3.92
N SER A 187 14.09 -10.42 3.19
CA SER A 187 13.23 -10.47 2.00
C SER A 187 13.69 -9.50 0.91
N PRO A 188 14.98 -9.51 0.51
CA PRO A 188 15.54 -8.53 -0.42
C PRO A 188 14.92 -8.56 -1.83
N THR A 189 14.22 -9.64 -2.21
CA THR A 189 13.65 -9.85 -3.55
C THR A 189 12.15 -9.61 -3.65
N CYS A 190 11.43 -9.54 -2.52
CA CYS A 190 9.98 -9.34 -2.50
C CYS A 190 9.50 -8.26 -1.53
N GLY A 191 10.23 -7.97 -0.45
CA GLY A 191 9.84 -6.88 0.45
C GLY A 191 8.65 -7.19 1.36
N ILE A 192 8.27 -6.19 2.14
CA ILE A 192 7.16 -6.22 3.11
C ILE A 192 6.26 -5.01 2.89
N SER A 193 4.95 -5.18 3.08
CA SER A 193 3.98 -4.10 2.94
C SER A 193 2.83 -4.17 3.94
N SER A 194 2.40 -3.01 4.41
CA SER A 194 1.24 -2.87 5.29
C SER A 194 0.21 -1.91 4.69
N ASN A 195 -1.03 -2.38 4.56
CA ASN A 195 -2.15 -1.54 4.14
C ASN A 195 -2.78 -0.75 5.30
N SER A 196 -2.27 -0.89 6.51
CA SER A 196 -2.77 -0.14 7.67
C SER A 196 -2.54 1.35 7.48
N THR A 197 -3.53 2.17 7.82
CA THR A 197 -3.43 3.64 7.78
C THR A 197 -2.91 4.24 9.08
N ALA A 198 -2.56 3.40 10.08
CA ALA A 198 -2.10 3.87 11.38
C ALA A 198 -0.67 4.44 11.33
N ASP A 199 -0.33 5.30 12.28
CA ASP A 199 1.04 5.87 12.41
C ASP A 199 2.11 4.78 12.62
N ASN A 200 1.70 3.63 13.16
CA ASN A 200 2.52 2.45 13.39
C ASN A 200 2.23 1.30 12.41
N ALA A 201 1.74 1.59 11.21
CA ALA A 201 1.39 0.59 10.20
C ALA A 201 2.53 -0.40 9.90
N ILE A 202 3.78 0.05 9.97
CA ILE A 202 4.93 -0.79 10.32
C ILE A 202 5.50 -0.30 11.66
N GLY A 203 5.58 -1.19 12.64
CA GLY A 203 5.97 -0.85 14.00
C GLY A 203 7.14 -1.67 14.51
N PHE A 204 8.20 -1.01 14.96
CA PHE A 204 9.37 -1.62 15.59
C PHE A 204 9.38 -1.30 17.08
N LYS A 205 9.23 -2.33 17.93
CA LYS A 205 9.22 -2.20 19.39
C LYS A 205 10.42 -2.95 19.99
N GLY A 206 11.51 -2.24 20.22
CA GLY A 206 12.72 -2.82 20.79
C GLY A 206 14.00 -2.24 20.20
N ASN A 207 15.14 -2.57 20.80
CA ASN A 207 16.45 -2.07 20.39
C ASN A 207 17.12 -2.96 19.31
N SER A 208 18.43 -2.77 19.08
CA SER A 208 19.34 -3.30 18.03
C SER A 208 19.27 -4.79 17.62
N GLY A 209 18.41 -5.62 18.23
CA GLY A 209 18.21 -7.02 17.87
C GLY A 209 17.30 -7.24 16.66
N ILE A 210 16.48 -6.25 16.27
CA ILE A 210 15.60 -6.35 15.10
C ILE A 210 16.40 -6.15 13.82
N GLN A 211 16.44 -7.16 12.95
CA GLN A 211 17.15 -7.12 11.67
C GLN A 211 16.15 -7.31 10.53
N VAL A 212 15.90 -6.25 9.74
CA VAL A 212 15.01 -6.31 8.58
C VAL A 212 15.77 -5.89 7.33
N ASN A 213 15.97 -6.84 6.41
CA ASN A 213 16.54 -6.61 5.09
C ASN A 213 15.45 -6.85 4.02
N ALA A 214 14.58 -5.86 3.83
CA ALA A 214 13.45 -5.94 2.92
C ALA A 214 13.04 -4.55 2.44
N PRO A 215 12.81 -4.34 1.13
CA PRO A 215 12.07 -3.17 0.65
C PRO A 215 10.74 -3.08 1.40
N SER A 216 10.44 -1.94 2.00
CA SER A 216 9.31 -1.79 2.92
C SER A 216 8.39 -0.66 2.48
N PHE A 217 7.10 -0.95 2.36
CA PHE A 217 6.08 -0.01 1.91
C PHE A 217 4.92 0.01 2.92
N THR A 218 4.30 1.16 3.12
CA THR A 218 3.15 1.24 4.03
C THR A 218 2.20 2.36 3.64
N VAL A 219 0.90 2.15 3.86
CA VAL A 219 -0.15 3.16 3.65
C VAL A 219 -0.13 4.21 4.76
N GLY A 220 0.12 3.78 5.99
CA GLY A 220 0.24 4.65 7.15
C GLY A 220 1.68 5.09 7.41
N GLY A 221 2.00 5.29 8.68
CA GLY A 221 3.33 5.65 9.14
C GLY A 221 4.24 4.45 9.40
N CYS A 222 5.48 4.76 9.77
CA CYS A 222 6.41 3.83 10.39
C CYS A 222 6.77 4.35 11.78
N SER A 223 6.66 3.50 12.80
CA SER A 223 7.02 3.84 14.18
C SER A 223 8.14 2.94 14.67
N GLN A 224 9.06 3.50 15.46
CA GLN A 224 10.15 2.76 16.07
C GLN A 224 10.37 3.23 17.51
N THR A 225 10.61 2.29 18.43
CA THR A 225 11.00 2.56 19.82
C THR A 225 12.42 2.05 20.02
N GLY A 226 13.41 2.92 19.81
CA GLY A 226 14.83 2.55 19.67
C GLY A 226 15.19 2.18 18.22
N GLY A 227 16.50 2.09 17.93
CA GLY A 227 17.01 1.71 16.59
C GLY A 227 16.79 2.74 15.47
N SER A 228 16.89 2.29 14.22
CA SER A 228 16.76 3.09 12.99
C SER A 228 16.03 2.37 11.85
N GLN A 229 15.24 1.33 12.17
CA GLN A 229 14.61 0.43 11.19
C GLN A 229 13.58 1.10 10.28
N CYS A 230 13.01 2.24 10.67
CA CYS A 230 12.14 3.03 9.78
C CYS A 230 12.92 3.75 8.66
N THR A 231 14.25 3.78 8.72
CA THR A 231 15.06 4.37 7.65
C THR A 231 14.90 3.58 6.36
N GLY A 232 14.41 4.23 5.30
CA GLY A 232 14.19 3.60 4.00
C GLY A 232 12.80 2.97 3.80
N VAL A 233 11.94 2.96 4.84
CA VAL A 233 10.53 2.59 4.70
C VAL A 233 9.81 3.69 3.91
N GLN A 234 9.16 3.31 2.81
CA GLN A 234 8.34 4.23 2.01
C GLN A 234 6.94 4.28 2.63
N THR A 235 6.63 5.36 3.34
CA THR A 235 5.32 5.60 3.96
C THR A 235 4.35 6.29 3.01
N TYR A 236 3.07 6.32 3.38
CA TYR A 236 1.99 6.97 2.63
C TYR A 236 1.89 6.52 1.17
N GLN A 237 2.16 5.23 0.94
CA GLN A 237 2.02 4.59 -0.36
C GLN A 237 0.57 4.14 -0.58
N GLN A 238 0.23 3.78 -1.81
CA GLN A 238 -1.10 3.23 -2.10
C GLN A 238 -1.29 1.84 -1.48
N PRO A 239 -2.51 1.50 -1.02
CA PRO A 239 -2.81 0.15 -0.56
C PRO A 239 -2.58 -0.88 -1.66
N ILE A 240 -2.06 -2.03 -1.27
CA ILE A 240 -1.86 -3.18 -2.14
C ILE A 240 -3.14 -4.04 -2.10
N PRO A 241 -3.85 -4.23 -3.22
CA PRO A 241 -4.96 -5.18 -3.31
C PRO A 241 -4.65 -6.54 -2.73
N ASP A 242 -5.64 -7.19 -2.11
CA ASP A 242 -5.53 -8.59 -1.71
C ASP A 242 -5.58 -9.50 -2.95
N PRO A 243 -4.45 -10.14 -3.33
CA PRO A 243 -4.39 -10.96 -4.54
C PRO A 243 -5.20 -12.27 -4.41
N LEU A 244 -5.58 -12.67 -3.19
CA LEU A 244 -6.34 -13.90 -2.89
C LEU A 244 -7.77 -13.62 -2.41
N SER A 245 -8.26 -12.38 -2.49
CA SER A 245 -9.63 -12.01 -2.10
C SER A 245 -10.70 -12.86 -2.81
N GLY A 246 -10.52 -13.14 -4.11
CA GLY A 246 -11.40 -14.01 -4.88
C GLY A 246 -11.41 -15.46 -4.39
N LEU A 247 -10.31 -15.95 -3.82
CA LEU A 247 -10.23 -17.26 -3.19
C LEU A 247 -11.03 -17.27 -1.88
N SER A 248 -10.85 -16.25 -1.03
CA SER A 248 -11.60 -16.13 0.23
C SER A 248 -13.11 -16.09 -0.02
N ALA A 249 -13.56 -15.27 -0.98
CA ALA A 249 -14.97 -15.21 -1.37
C ALA A 249 -15.52 -16.56 -1.86
N ALA A 250 -14.72 -17.31 -2.63
CA ALA A 250 -15.13 -18.62 -3.14
C ALA A 250 -15.18 -19.70 -2.05
N ILE A 251 -14.22 -19.71 -1.12
CA ILE A 251 -14.23 -20.65 0.02
C ILE A 251 -15.38 -20.33 0.97
N GLY A 252 -15.60 -19.05 1.30
CA GLY A 252 -16.69 -18.61 2.17
C GLY A 252 -18.09 -18.85 1.58
N ALA A 253 -18.20 -19.04 0.26
CA ALA A 253 -19.46 -19.39 -0.40
C ALA A 253 -19.81 -20.90 -0.31
N LEU A 254 -18.87 -21.76 0.12
CA LEU A 254 -19.12 -23.20 0.24
C LEU A 254 -20.09 -23.49 1.39
N LYS A 255 -21.12 -24.30 1.11
CA LYS A 255 -22.05 -24.83 2.10
C LYS A 255 -21.43 -26.08 2.75
N VAL A 256 -20.66 -25.88 3.80
CA VAL A 256 -20.01 -26.98 4.53
C VAL A 256 -21.03 -27.65 5.47
N PRO A 257 -21.16 -29.00 5.49
CA PRO A 257 -20.44 -30.01 4.68
C PRO A 257 -21.17 -30.41 3.38
N ASN A 258 -22.32 -29.83 3.06
CA ASN A 258 -23.21 -30.29 1.99
C ASN A 258 -22.63 -30.21 0.56
N ASP A 259 -21.69 -29.30 0.32
CA ASP A 259 -21.01 -29.18 -0.98
C ASP A 259 -19.91 -30.23 -1.19
N PHE A 260 -19.60 -31.04 -0.17
CA PHE A 260 -18.64 -32.14 -0.25
C PHE A 260 -19.38 -33.46 -0.56
N PRO A 261 -18.93 -34.25 -1.56
CA PRO A 261 -19.61 -35.50 -1.95
C PRO A 261 -19.86 -36.46 -0.78
N ASN A 262 -18.84 -36.66 0.06
CA ASN A 262 -18.91 -37.54 1.22
C ASN A 262 -19.20 -36.78 2.52
N ARG A 263 -19.60 -35.51 2.44
CA ARG A 263 -19.89 -34.62 3.56
C ARG A 263 -18.75 -34.59 4.58
N ALA A 264 -18.88 -35.29 5.71
CA ALA A 264 -17.91 -35.28 6.80
C ALA A 264 -16.99 -36.51 6.76
N CYS A 265 -15.69 -36.28 6.96
CA CYS A 265 -14.72 -37.36 7.15
C CYS A 265 -14.96 -38.07 8.48
N ILE A 266 -14.84 -39.40 8.49
CA ILE A 266 -15.03 -40.23 9.70
C ILE A 266 -13.70 -40.30 10.48
N GLY A 267 -13.77 -40.02 11.78
CA GLY A 267 -12.63 -40.09 12.69
C GLY A 267 -12.04 -38.73 13.05
N SER A 268 -11.00 -38.75 13.87
CA SER A 268 -10.30 -37.54 14.35
C SER A 268 -8.97 -37.28 13.63
N THR A 269 -8.48 -38.23 12.82
CA THR A 269 -7.28 -38.03 11.99
C THR A 269 -7.67 -37.37 10.68
N ALA A 270 -6.96 -36.32 10.30
CA ALA A 270 -7.25 -35.58 9.08
C ALA A 270 -7.13 -36.49 7.84
N ILE A 271 -8.19 -36.51 7.03
CA ILE A 271 -8.21 -37.18 5.72
C ILE A 271 -8.13 -36.10 4.63
N SER A 272 -7.27 -36.32 3.63
CA SER A 272 -7.17 -35.43 2.48
C SER A 272 -8.40 -35.55 1.58
N TYR A 273 -8.74 -34.49 0.86
CA TYR A 273 -9.84 -34.46 -0.08
C TYR A 273 -9.63 -35.46 -1.23
N GLU A 274 -8.39 -35.66 -1.66
CA GLU A 274 -8.03 -36.63 -2.70
C GLU A 274 -8.35 -38.07 -2.28
N ALA A 275 -8.26 -38.38 -0.98
CA ALA A 275 -8.57 -39.71 -0.45
C ALA A 275 -10.03 -39.85 -0.03
N GLY A 276 -10.63 -38.80 0.55
CA GLY A 276 -11.92 -38.90 1.23
C GLY A 276 -13.07 -38.13 0.59
N GLN A 277 -12.81 -37.16 -0.30
CA GLN A 277 -13.82 -36.24 -0.87
C GLN A 277 -14.80 -35.65 0.18
N CYS A 278 -14.27 -35.37 1.37
CA CYS A 278 -15.01 -34.95 2.55
C CYS A 278 -14.30 -33.77 3.24
N VAL A 279 -14.99 -33.14 4.19
CA VAL A 279 -14.44 -32.14 5.12
C VAL A 279 -14.23 -32.76 6.50
N ASN A 280 -13.13 -32.43 7.17
CA ASN A 280 -12.84 -32.89 8.52
C ASN A 280 -13.62 -32.05 9.53
N THR A 281 -14.62 -32.65 10.18
CA THR A 281 -15.57 -31.96 11.08
C THR A 281 -15.44 -32.35 12.55
N ALA A 282 -14.48 -33.20 12.90
CA ALA A 282 -14.21 -33.50 14.31
C ALA A 282 -13.78 -32.21 15.04
N ASN A 283 -14.27 -32.00 16.27
CA ASN A 283 -13.92 -30.82 17.07
C ASN A 283 -12.40 -30.67 17.27
N ASN A 284 -11.70 -31.79 17.41
CA ASN A 284 -10.25 -31.86 17.45
C ASN A 284 -9.76 -32.80 16.36
N VAL A 285 -8.99 -32.25 15.42
CA VAL A 285 -8.41 -32.98 14.28
C VAL A 285 -6.91 -33.12 14.50
N SER A 286 -6.41 -34.36 14.46
CA SER A 286 -4.97 -34.64 14.46
C SER A 286 -4.44 -34.75 13.03
N LEU A 287 -3.34 -34.08 12.74
CA LEU A 287 -2.65 -34.24 11.46
C LEU A 287 -1.79 -35.52 11.46
N PRO A 288 -1.75 -36.28 10.36
CA PRO A 288 -0.76 -37.33 10.19
C PRO A 288 0.66 -36.74 10.12
N SER A 289 1.67 -37.56 10.44
CA SER A 289 3.09 -37.15 10.39
C SER A 289 3.59 -36.87 8.97
N ALA A 290 2.95 -37.45 7.96
CA ALA A 290 3.20 -37.19 6.55
C ALA A 290 1.90 -36.72 5.88
N LEU A 291 1.84 -35.45 5.52
CA LEU A 291 0.71 -34.85 4.82
C LEU A 291 0.91 -34.98 3.31
N ASN A 292 -0.15 -35.42 2.64
CA ASN A 292 -0.24 -35.41 1.18
C ASN A 292 -1.67 -35.05 0.79
N GLY A 293 -1.87 -33.98 0.03
CA GLY A 293 -3.18 -33.57 -0.44
C GLY A 293 -3.74 -32.28 0.17
N THR A 294 -4.98 -31.99 -0.19
CA THR A 294 -5.75 -30.83 0.29
C THR A 294 -6.59 -31.24 1.49
N TYR A 295 -6.52 -30.53 2.60
CA TYR A 295 -7.27 -30.83 3.82
C TYR A 295 -8.24 -29.70 4.13
N TYR A 296 -9.53 -29.99 4.05
CA TYR A 296 -10.61 -29.09 4.47
C TYR A 296 -10.98 -29.40 5.91
N ILE A 297 -10.95 -28.39 6.79
CA ILE A 297 -11.05 -28.57 8.24
C ILE A 297 -11.97 -27.50 8.83
N THR A 298 -12.96 -27.92 9.62
CA THR A 298 -13.84 -27.01 10.39
C THR A 298 -13.54 -27.06 11.90
N GLY A 299 -12.79 -28.06 12.35
CA GLY A 299 -12.41 -28.22 13.75
C GLY A 299 -11.05 -27.62 14.10
N ARG A 300 -10.65 -27.79 15.36
CA ARG A 300 -9.34 -27.35 15.85
C ARG A 300 -8.27 -28.37 15.53
N VAL A 301 -7.18 -27.92 14.93
CA VAL A 301 -5.93 -28.69 14.82
C VAL A 301 -4.96 -28.20 15.89
N THR A 302 -4.51 -29.11 16.75
CA THR A 302 -3.47 -28.81 17.74
C THR A 302 -2.24 -29.65 17.48
N ILE A 303 -1.10 -28.99 17.24
CA ILE A 303 0.21 -29.63 17.19
C ILE A 303 0.86 -29.37 18.56
N ASN A 304 1.00 -30.43 19.37
CA ASN A 304 1.54 -30.34 20.73
C ASN A 304 2.81 -31.19 20.87
N GLY A 305 3.77 -30.73 21.68
CA GLY A 305 5.00 -31.42 22.00
C GLY A 305 6.10 -31.16 20.97
N SER A 306 6.75 -32.22 20.51
CA SER A 306 7.82 -32.16 19.51
C SER A 306 7.59 -33.15 18.34
N PRO A 307 6.40 -33.18 17.72
CA PRO A 307 6.15 -34.04 16.56
C PRO A 307 6.92 -33.56 15.33
N THR A 308 7.17 -34.48 14.41
CA THR A 308 7.66 -34.18 13.07
C THR A 308 6.51 -34.32 12.09
N ILE A 309 6.17 -33.24 11.40
CA ILE A 309 5.12 -33.20 10.37
C ILE A 309 5.78 -32.75 9.07
N THR A 310 5.73 -33.60 8.05
CA THR A 310 6.35 -33.34 6.75
C THR A 310 5.36 -33.54 5.61
N GLY A 311 5.67 -33.02 4.43
CA GLY A 311 5.01 -33.39 3.18
C GLY A 311 4.49 -32.22 2.36
N THR A 312 3.62 -32.54 1.41
CA THR A 312 3.09 -31.59 0.42
C THR A 312 1.59 -31.46 0.60
N ALA A 313 1.13 -30.31 1.09
CA ALA A 313 -0.26 -30.15 1.47
C ALA A 313 -0.79 -28.71 1.31
N THR A 314 -2.11 -28.62 1.22
CA THR A 314 -2.85 -27.36 1.32
C THR A 314 -3.86 -27.52 2.44
N LEU A 315 -3.74 -26.72 3.50
CA LEU A 315 -4.62 -26.77 4.67
C LEU A 315 -5.63 -25.62 4.58
N ILE A 316 -6.92 -25.93 4.64
CA ILE A 316 -8.02 -24.97 4.52
C ILE A 316 -8.86 -25.07 5.78
N PHE A 317 -8.76 -24.05 6.62
CA PHE A 317 -9.54 -23.89 7.84
C PHE A 317 -10.72 -22.96 7.56
N PHE A 318 -11.93 -23.47 7.75
CA PHE A 318 -13.15 -22.67 7.73
C PHE A 318 -13.37 -21.93 9.05
N SER A 319 -14.24 -20.92 9.05
CA SER A 319 -14.64 -20.20 10.27
C SER A 319 -15.06 -21.16 11.40
N GLY A 320 -14.47 -21.01 12.59
CA GLY A 320 -14.62 -21.91 13.73
C GLY A 320 -13.53 -23.00 13.83
N GLY A 321 -12.79 -23.24 12.74
CA GLY A 321 -11.56 -24.02 12.73
C GLY A 321 -10.37 -23.17 13.17
N SER A 322 -9.33 -23.80 13.70
CA SER A 322 -8.11 -23.07 14.09
C SER A 322 -6.89 -23.98 14.09
N LEU A 323 -5.75 -23.46 13.64
CA LEU A 323 -4.45 -24.09 13.84
C LEU A 323 -3.76 -23.53 15.09
N ARG A 324 -3.49 -24.40 16.07
CA ARG A 324 -2.72 -24.05 17.27
C ARG A 324 -1.47 -24.90 17.37
N ILE A 325 -0.31 -24.24 17.42
CA ILE A 325 0.98 -24.89 17.60
C ILE A 325 1.51 -24.55 18.99
N THR A 326 1.82 -25.59 19.77
CA THR A 326 2.38 -25.48 21.12
C THR A 326 3.54 -26.46 21.26
N GLY A 327 4.65 -26.03 21.88
CA GLY A 327 5.87 -26.82 21.99
C GLY A 327 6.89 -26.49 20.92
N ASN A 328 7.71 -27.47 20.51
CA ASN A 328 8.81 -27.29 19.56
C ASN A 328 8.76 -28.35 18.44
N PRO A 329 7.67 -28.40 17.64
CA PRO A 329 7.58 -29.35 16.53
C PRO A 329 8.60 -29.05 15.43
N THR A 330 8.90 -30.08 14.63
CA THR A 330 9.58 -29.94 13.34
C THR A 330 8.52 -29.96 12.24
N ILE A 331 8.25 -28.84 11.60
CA ILE A 331 7.25 -28.74 10.52
C ILE A 331 7.96 -28.45 9.22
N GLN A 332 7.82 -29.32 8.22
CA GLN A 332 8.47 -29.22 6.92
C GLN A 332 7.45 -29.42 5.82
N LEU A 333 6.75 -28.35 5.47
CA LEU A 333 5.62 -28.41 4.54
C LEU A 333 5.89 -27.63 3.27
N MET A 334 5.46 -28.22 2.16
CA MET A 334 5.44 -27.60 0.85
C MET A 334 4.00 -27.48 0.37
N ALA A 335 3.63 -26.35 -0.22
CA ALA A 335 2.32 -26.16 -0.79
C ALA A 335 2.15 -27.03 -2.03
N MET A 336 0.91 -27.42 -2.30
CA MET A 336 0.63 -28.19 -3.50
C MET A 336 0.58 -27.29 -4.74
N LYS A 337 1.10 -27.81 -5.85
CA LYS A 337 1.03 -27.13 -7.15
C LYS A 337 -0.33 -27.25 -7.82
N ALA A 338 -1.14 -28.23 -7.44
CA ALA A 338 -2.48 -28.46 -7.98
C ALA A 338 -3.44 -28.97 -6.89
N PRO A 339 -3.87 -28.12 -5.95
CA PRO A 339 -4.89 -28.49 -4.97
C PRO A 339 -6.21 -28.90 -5.60
N THR A 340 -6.89 -29.84 -4.95
CA THR A 340 -8.21 -30.32 -5.36
C THR A 340 -9.29 -29.85 -4.39
N GLY A 341 -10.55 -29.98 -4.79
CA GLY A 341 -11.67 -29.50 -3.99
C GLY A 341 -13.03 -29.88 -4.56
N PRO A 342 -14.11 -29.55 -3.84
CA PRO A 342 -15.48 -29.82 -4.27
C PRO A 342 -15.78 -29.21 -5.64
N SER A 343 -16.75 -29.79 -6.34
CA SER A 343 -17.23 -29.27 -7.64
C SER A 343 -17.86 -27.87 -7.51
N ALA A 344 -18.39 -27.55 -6.33
CA ALA A 344 -18.91 -26.22 -6.00
C ALA A 344 -17.84 -25.12 -6.00
N LEU A 345 -16.56 -25.47 -5.82
CA LEU A 345 -15.46 -24.51 -5.88
C LEU A 345 -15.12 -24.19 -7.35
N SER A 346 -15.20 -22.90 -7.70
CA SER A 346 -14.99 -22.43 -9.08
C SER A 346 -13.60 -22.78 -9.62
N ALA A 347 -13.46 -22.92 -10.95
CA ALA A 347 -12.17 -23.18 -11.58
C ALA A 347 -11.15 -22.08 -11.27
N SER A 348 -11.59 -20.81 -11.26
CA SER A 348 -10.74 -19.67 -10.90
C SER A 348 -10.23 -19.75 -9.45
N ALA A 349 -11.07 -20.19 -8.51
CA ALA A 349 -10.64 -20.38 -7.12
C ALA A 349 -9.62 -21.52 -7.00
N LYS A 350 -9.79 -22.63 -7.72
CA LYS A 350 -8.80 -23.73 -7.76
C LYS A 350 -7.44 -23.29 -8.28
N VAL A 351 -7.42 -22.39 -9.27
CA VAL A 351 -6.17 -21.79 -9.77
C VAL A 351 -5.52 -20.92 -8.70
N LEU A 352 -6.30 -20.15 -7.93
CA LEU A 352 -5.78 -19.33 -6.82
C LEU A 352 -5.28 -20.15 -5.62
N MET A 353 -5.66 -21.42 -5.51
CA MET A 353 -5.11 -22.33 -4.49
C MET A 353 -3.70 -22.82 -4.84
N LYS A 354 -3.23 -22.67 -6.08
CA LYS A 354 -1.86 -23.05 -6.44
C LYS A 354 -0.87 -22.38 -5.49
N ASP A 355 0.02 -23.18 -4.91
CA ASP A 355 1.03 -22.72 -3.95
C ASP A 355 0.46 -22.15 -2.64
N LEU A 356 -0.83 -22.40 -2.35
CA LEU A 356 -1.44 -22.15 -1.05
C LEU A 356 -1.07 -23.27 -0.07
N LEU A 357 -0.45 -22.89 1.04
CA LEU A 357 -0.07 -23.81 2.11
C LEU A 357 -1.12 -23.84 3.21
N ILE A 358 -1.53 -22.66 3.68
CA ILE A 358 -2.53 -22.50 4.75
C ILE A 358 -3.49 -21.40 4.32
N TYR A 359 -4.77 -21.70 4.38
CA TYR A 359 -5.85 -20.71 4.41
C TYR A 359 -6.59 -20.83 5.73
N ASP A 360 -6.81 -19.71 6.40
CA ASP A 360 -7.56 -19.65 7.65
C ASP A 360 -8.55 -18.49 7.61
N ASP A 361 -9.84 -18.84 7.61
CA ASP A 361 -10.97 -17.89 7.58
C ASP A 361 -11.46 -17.49 8.99
N GLU A 362 -10.72 -17.84 10.04
CA GLU A 362 -11.09 -17.46 11.40
C GLU A 362 -11.14 -15.92 11.55
N THR A 363 -12.11 -15.43 12.33
CA THR A 363 -12.38 -13.99 12.50
C THR A 363 -12.15 -13.52 13.94
N THR A 364 -12.03 -14.45 14.89
CA THR A 364 -11.99 -14.15 16.33
C THR A 364 -10.68 -14.59 17.01
N GLY A 365 -9.75 -15.19 16.26
CA GLY A 365 -8.55 -15.82 16.78
C GLY A 365 -7.24 -15.05 16.52
N ASN A 366 -6.15 -15.59 17.03
CA ASN A 366 -4.79 -15.24 16.60
C ASN A 366 -4.13 -16.54 16.13
N VAL A 367 -3.73 -16.58 14.86
CA VAL A 367 -3.04 -17.73 14.29
C VAL A 367 -1.59 -17.68 14.78
N ASN A 368 -1.21 -18.62 15.64
CA ASN A 368 0.16 -18.69 16.16
C ASN A 368 0.96 -19.73 15.38
N ILE A 369 2.01 -19.25 14.71
CA ILE A 369 3.00 -20.11 14.07
C ILE A 369 4.26 -20.15 14.93
N SER A 370 4.60 -21.35 15.37
CA SER A 370 5.83 -21.66 16.10
C SER A 370 6.45 -22.95 15.57
N GLY A 371 7.74 -23.16 15.86
CA GLY A 371 8.52 -24.31 15.41
C GLY A 371 9.96 -24.23 15.89
N ASN A 372 10.76 -25.24 15.57
CA ASN A 372 12.20 -25.24 15.85
C ASN A 372 13.04 -24.74 14.66
N SER A 373 14.37 -24.74 14.80
CA SER A 373 15.32 -24.30 13.76
C SER A 373 15.37 -25.17 12.50
N SER A 374 14.75 -26.36 12.53
CA SER A 374 14.65 -27.28 11.40
C SER A 374 13.31 -27.20 10.66
N SER A 375 12.41 -26.31 11.12
CA SER A 375 11.10 -26.10 10.50
C SER A 375 11.20 -25.17 9.29
N TYR A 376 10.44 -25.48 8.24
CA TYR A 376 10.25 -24.65 7.07
C TYR A 376 8.83 -24.75 6.53
N PHE A 377 8.40 -23.66 5.90
CA PHE A 377 7.16 -23.58 5.15
C PHE A 377 7.52 -23.10 3.75
N ASN A 378 7.05 -23.79 2.72
CA ASN A 378 7.14 -23.34 1.33
C ASN A 378 5.71 -23.20 0.78
N GLY A 379 5.32 -21.99 0.40
CA GLY A 379 4.00 -21.63 -0.09
C GLY A 379 3.41 -20.40 0.60
N THR A 380 2.14 -20.13 0.31
CA THR A 380 1.41 -18.97 0.78
C THR A 380 0.57 -19.31 2.01
N VAL A 381 0.72 -18.52 3.06
CA VAL A 381 -0.14 -18.51 4.24
C VAL A 381 -1.07 -17.31 4.10
N TYR A 382 -2.36 -17.59 3.96
CA TYR A 382 -3.41 -16.60 3.73
C TYR A 382 -4.41 -16.59 4.89
N VAL A 383 -4.40 -15.52 5.68
CA VAL A 383 -5.24 -15.36 6.89
C VAL A 383 -5.94 -13.99 6.83
N PRO A 384 -6.95 -13.82 5.97
CA PRO A 384 -7.49 -12.49 5.65
C PRO A 384 -8.19 -11.79 6.83
N ASN A 385 -8.67 -12.55 7.81
CA ASN A 385 -9.62 -12.06 8.81
C ASN A 385 -9.08 -12.03 10.25
N SER A 386 -7.91 -12.62 10.52
CA SER A 386 -7.29 -12.67 11.85
C SER A 386 -5.80 -12.33 11.82
N PRO A 387 -5.24 -11.75 12.90
CA PRO A 387 -3.81 -11.54 13.00
C PRO A 387 -3.06 -12.87 13.03
N ILE A 388 -1.87 -12.88 12.44
CA ILE A 388 -0.89 -13.97 12.58
C ILE A 388 0.25 -13.53 13.48
N THR A 389 0.67 -14.40 14.38
CA THR A 389 1.82 -14.16 15.27
C THR A 389 2.87 -15.24 15.09
N TYR A 390 4.08 -14.81 14.75
CA TYR A 390 5.28 -15.63 14.74
C TYR A 390 6.00 -15.41 16.07
N GLY A 391 6.02 -16.43 16.92
CA GLY A 391 6.56 -16.36 18.27
C GLY A 391 7.71 -17.34 18.55
N GLY A 392 8.60 -16.98 19.46
CA GLY A 392 9.63 -17.88 20.01
C GLY A 392 10.96 -17.85 19.26
N ASN A 393 11.61 -19.02 19.13
CA ASN A 393 12.85 -19.23 18.36
C ASN A 393 12.57 -19.87 16.98
N SER A 394 11.36 -19.67 16.44
CA SER A 394 10.93 -20.33 15.20
C SER A 394 11.73 -19.84 14.00
N SER A 395 12.35 -20.75 13.24
CA SER A 395 12.74 -20.48 11.87
C SER A 395 11.56 -20.81 10.96
N ALA A 396 10.98 -19.79 10.33
CA ALA A 396 10.09 -19.95 9.19
C ALA A 396 10.87 -19.58 7.92
N SER A 397 11.94 -20.33 7.67
CA SER A 397 12.82 -20.13 6.51
C SER A 397 12.38 -21.07 5.40
N ALA A 398 12.21 -20.60 4.16
CA ALA A 398 11.97 -21.50 3.04
C ALA A 398 13.24 -22.36 2.77
N PRO A 399 13.11 -23.61 2.28
CA PRO A 399 14.26 -24.41 1.83
C PRO A 399 14.98 -23.71 0.66
N ALA A 400 16.17 -24.19 0.28
CA ALA A 400 17.11 -23.50 -0.61
C ALA A 400 16.57 -23.01 -1.98
N THR A 401 15.38 -23.46 -2.41
CA THR A 401 14.67 -23.07 -3.63
C THR A 401 13.21 -22.68 -3.42
N GLY A 402 12.73 -22.55 -2.17
CA GLY A 402 11.32 -22.31 -1.85
C GLY A 402 10.94 -20.84 -1.65
N CYS A 403 9.64 -20.57 -1.61
CA CYS A 403 9.05 -19.25 -1.44
C CYS A 403 8.01 -19.28 -0.32
N TYR A 404 8.22 -18.53 0.77
CA TYR A 404 7.23 -18.42 1.84
C TYR A 404 6.54 -17.06 1.81
N GLN A 405 5.26 -17.02 1.46
CA GLN A 405 4.47 -15.79 1.39
C GLN A 405 3.47 -15.75 2.55
N ILE A 406 3.27 -14.55 3.11
CA ILE A 406 2.32 -14.29 4.18
C ILE A 406 1.41 -13.16 3.71
N ILE A 407 0.11 -13.43 3.62
CA ILE A 407 -0.92 -12.43 3.38
C ILE A 407 -1.91 -12.56 4.53
N ALA A 408 -1.96 -11.58 5.43
CA ALA A 408 -2.78 -11.69 6.63
C ALA A 408 -3.46 -10.37 7.00
N TYR A 409 -4.45 -10.42 7.89
CA TYR A 409 -5.09 -9.22 8.44
C TYR A 409 -4.06 -8.29 9.12
N ALA A 410 -3.21 -8.87 9.97
CA ALA A 410 -2.07 -8.24 10.64
C ALA A 410 -0.94 -9.27 10.77
N VAL A 411 0.32 -8.84 10.88
CA VAL A 411 1.47 -9.74 11.07
C VAL A 411 2.32 -9.29 12.25
N ASN A 412 2.50 -10.15 13.24
CA ASN A 412 3.25 -9.85 14.45
C ASN A 412 4.46 -10.78 14.60
N PHE A 413 5.66 -10.23 14.56
CA PHE A 413 6.91 -10.94 14.85
C PHE A 413 7.32 -10.68 16.29
N GLN A 414 7.41 -11.73 17.11
CA GLN A 414 7.76 -11.64 18.52
C GLN A 414 8.86 -12.64 18.90
N GLY A 415 9.87 -12.18 19.63
CA GLY A 415 10.97 -13.03 20.11
C GLY A 415 12.15 -13.06 19.13
N ASN A 416 12.81 -14.22 18.99
CA ASN A 416 13.97 -14.42 18.13
C ASN A 416 13.58 -15.22 16.87
N THR A 417 12.56 -14.74 16.15
CA THR A 417 12.05 -15.43 14.96
C THR A 417 12.90 -15.12 13.74
N LYS A 418 13.00 -16.09 12.81
CA LYS A 418 13.72 -15.90 11.54
C LYS A 418 12.80 -16.19 10.36
N LEU A 419 12.60 -15.20 9.51
CA LEU A 419 11.94 -15.31 8.20
C LEU A 419 12.97 -15.07 7.11
N ASP A 420 13.08 -15.99 6.15
CA ASP A 420 13.95 -15.83 4.99
C ASP A 420 13.20 -16.18 3.71
N ASN A 421 12.90 -15.12 2.95
CA ASN A 421 12.19 -15.14 1.67
C ASN A 421 13.06 -14.55 0.56
N SER A 422 14.38 -14.54 0.74
CA SER A 422 15.33 -13.98 -0.24
C SER A 422 15.23 -14.61 -1.63
N LYS A 423 14.61 -15.78 -1.76
CA LYS A 423 14.48 -16.55 -3.02
C LYS A 423 13.05 -16.67 -3.55
N CYS A 424 12.09 -15.89 -3.03
CA CYS A 424 10.65 -16.01 -3.32
C CYS A 424 10.21 -15.55 -4.73
N SER A 425 11.13 -15.35 -5.68
CA SER A 425 10.83 -14.70 -6.97
C SER A 425 10.29 -15.64 -8.05
N SER A 426 10.27 -16.97 -7.85
CA SER A 426 10.04 -17.93 -8.95
C SER A 426 9.18 -19.16 -8.65
N ASP A 427 8.64 -19.35 -7.43
CA ASP A 427 7.96 -20.60 -7.03
C ASP A 427 6.44 -20.48 -6.84
N GLY A 428 5.80 -19.50 -7.48
CA GLY A 428 4.32 -19.45 -7.60
C GLY A 428 3.56 -18.77 -6.46
N ALA A 429 4.23 -18.00 -5.60
CA ALA A 429 3.55 -17.06 -4.70
C ALA A 429 2.59 -16.14 -5.47
N ALA A 430 1.47 -15.78 -4.85
CA ALA A 430 0.52 -14.85 -5.41
C ALA A 430 1.23 -13.50 -5.61
N THR A 431 1.46 -13.10 -6.86
CA THR A 431 2.15 -11.84 -7.16
C THR A 431 1.12 -10.71 -7.23
N PRO A 432 1.01 -9.85 -6.20
CA PRO A 432 0.18 -8.66 -6.34
C PRO A 432 0.80 -7.78 -7.45
N ASN A 433 0.02 -7.46 -8.47
CA ASN A 433 0.43 -6.49 -9.48
C ASN A 433 0.28 -5.11 -8.85
N VAL A 434 1.36 -4.60 -8.28
CA VAL A 434 1.36 -3.30 -7.60
C VAL A 434 2.09 -2.32 -8.47
N GLN A 435 1.49 -1.15 -8.64
CA GLN A 435 2.19 0.01 -9.19
C GLN A 435 2.50 0.98 -8.05
N THR A 436 3.47 1.85 -8.23
CA THR A 436 3.78 2.94 -7.31
C THR A 436 3.72 4.25 -8.06
N VAL A 437 3.31 5.29 -7.35
CA VAL A 437 3.22 6.65 -7.87
C VAL A 437 4.17 7.53 -7.11
N ARG A 438 5.01 8.27 -7.83
CA ARG A 438 5.97 9.21 -7.25
C ARG A 438 6.04 10.48 -8.07
N LEU A 439 6.13 11.64 -7.41
CA LEU A 439 6.45 12.90 -8.07
C LEU A 439 7.95 12.93 -8.47
N VAL A 440 8.25 13.27 -9.72
CA VAL A 440 9.59 13.16 -10.34
C VAL A 440 10.14 14.49 -10.85
N GLN A 441 9.82 15.57 -10.16
CA GLN A 441 10.14 16.93 -10.58
C GLN A 441 11.47 17.44 -10.07
#